data_AF-A0A2D5Q832-F1
#
_entry.id   AF-A0A2D5Q832-F1
#
_cell.length_a   1.000
_cell.length_b   1.000
_cell.length_c   1.000
_cell.angle_alpha   90.00
_cell.angle_beta   90.00
_cell.angle_gamma   90.00
#
_symmetry.space_group_name_H-M   'P 1'
#
loop_
_entity.id
_entity.type
_entity.pdbx_description
1 polymer ?
#
loop_
_entity_poly.entity_id
_entity_poly.type
_entity_poly.pdbx_seq_one_letter_code
_entity_poly.pdbx_strand_id
1 'polypeptide(L)'
;MWAINEDGLPGTGQVSPPELIALLDLASFAVGAFQDDLMLGFVICLPPRTTYGSLNYAWFNQRYDAFLYVDRIAVATDHRNRGVGSALYSQVIAEANEQAVPVAAEVNLVPPNPGSVRFHHRFNFVEVGTLDHGEKAVTMFLC
;
A
#
# COMPACT_ATOMS: atom_id res chain seq x y z
N MET A 1 -12.69 -7.78 -1.93
CA MET A 1 -11.78 -6.63 -1.76
C MET A 1 -12.23 -5.69 -0.65
N TRP A 2 -13.36 -4.98 -0.77
CA TRP A 2 -13.82 -4.02 0.26
C TRP A 2 -13.89 -4.61 1.68
N ALA A 3 -14.51 -5.78 1.88
CA ALA A 3 -14.55 -6.43 3.19
C ALA A 3 -13.16 -6.72 3.77
N ILE A 4 -12.18 -7.09 2.93
CA ILE A 4 -10.79 -7.33 3.34
C ILE A 4 -10.10 -6.01 3.73
N ASN A 5 -10.48 -4.89 3.10
CA ASN A 5 -10.00 -3.57 3.50
C ASN A 5 -10.49 -3.22 4.91
N GLU A 6 -11.78 -3.41 5.18
CA GLU A 6 -12.41 -3.11 6.47
C GLU A 6 -11.79 -3.92 7.61
N ASP A 7 -11.48 -5.21 7.38
CA ASP A 7 -10.73 -6.07 8.30
C ASP A 7 -9.34 -5.51 8.67
N GLY A 8 -8.76 -4.68 7.81
CA GLY A 8 -7.45 -4.08 7.96
C GLY A 8 -7.43 -2.77 8.76
N LEU A 9 -8.60 -2.25 9.16
CA LEU A 9 -8.68 -0.98 9.88
C LEU A 9 -7.99 -1.05 11.26
N PRO A 10 -7.39 0.06 11.72
CA PRO A 10 -7.27 1.35 11.02
C PRO A 10 -6.12 1.42 10.00
N GLY A 11 -5.35 0.35 9.81
CA GLY A 11 -4.12 0.34 9.04
C GLY A 11 -4.29 0.53 7.52
N THR A 12 -5.43 0.15 6.96
CA THR A 12 -5.74 0.25 5.52
C THR A 12 -6.47 1.54 5.13
N GLY A 13 -6.90 2.34 6.10
CA GLY A 13 -7.77 3.48 5.88
C GLY A 13 -9.20 3.07 5.47
N GLN A 14 -10.19 3.81 5.97
CA GLN A 14 -11.59 3.57 5.64
C GLN A 14 -11.87 4.01 4.19
N VAL A 15 -12.65 3.21 3.47
CA VAL A 15 -13.02 3.49 2.07
C VAL A 15 -14.41 2.92 1.79
N SER A 16 -15.20 3.61 0.99
CA SER A 16 -16.48 3.09 0.48
C SER A 16 -16.26 2.21 -0.77
N PRO A 17 -17.20 1.33 -1.13
CA PRO A 17 -17.08 0.55 -2.35
C PRO A 17 -16.91 1.39 -3.64
N PRO A 18 -17.64 2.51 -3.85
CA PRO A 18 -17.40 3.38 -5.01
C PRO A 18 -16.02 4.02 -5.03
N GLU A 19 -15.50 4.46 -3.88
CA GLU A 19 -14.14 5.02 -3.78
C GLU A 19 -13.08 3.95 -4.08
N LEU A 20 -13.31 2.70 -3.68
CA LEU A 20 -12.42 1.59 -4.01
C LEU A 20 -12.40 1.29 -5.51
N ILE A 21 -13.54 1.39 -6.19
CA ILE A 21 -13.61 1.26 -7.66
C ILE A 21 -12.86 2.41 -8.32
N ALA A 22 -13.09 3.65 -7.88
CA ALA A 22 -12.38 4.82 -8.41
C ALA A 22 -10.85 4.70 -8.21
N LEU A 23 -10.40 4.13 -7.09
CA LEU A 23 -8.99 3.82 -6.86
C LEU A 23 -8.43 2.80 -7.85
N LEU A 24 -9.20 1.77 -8.18
CA LEU A 24 -8.80 0.77 -9.19
C LEU A 24 -8.70 1.38 -10.59
N ASP A 25 -9.57 2.33 -10.94
CA ASP A 25 -9.51 3.04 -12.22
C ASP A 25 -8.26 3.93 -12.35
N LEU A 26 -7.70 4.38 -11.22
CA LEU A 26 -6.46 5.17 -11.17
C LEU A 26 -5.19 4.31 -11.07
N ALA A 27 -5.34 3.02 -10.76
CA ALA A 27 -4.21 2.13 -10.50
C ALA A 27 -3.45 1.79 -11.77
N SER A 28 -2.12 1.85 -11.70
CA SER A 28 -1.25 1.28 -12.74
C SER A 28 -1.02 -0.20 -12.52
N PHE A 29 -1.16 -0.67 -11.28
CA PHE A 29 -1.00 -2.07 -10.91
C PHE A 29 -1.91 -2.42 -9.74
N ALA A 30 -2.74 -3.46 -9.91
CA ALA A 30 -3.57 -4.00 -8.85
C ALA A 30 -3.68 -5.52 -8.99
N VAL A 31 -3.46 -6.24 -7.89
CA VAL A 31 -3.52 -7.71 -7.92
C VAL A 31 -4.12 -8.27 -6.63
N GLY A 32 -4.88 -9.35 -6.79
CA GLY A 32 -5.41 -10.15 -5.70
C GLY A 32 -4.65 -11.47 -5.55
N ALA A 33 -4.49 -11.94 -4.33
CA ALA A 33 -4.06 -13.30 -4.03
C ALA A 33 -5.31 -14.16 -3.81
N PHE A 34 -5.39 -15.31 -4.47
CA PHE A 34 -6.56 -16.19 -4.46
C PHE A 34 -6.21 -17.62 -4.09
N GLN A 35 -7.17 -18.31 -3.47
CA GLN A 35 -7.18 -19.77 -3.32
C GLN A 35 -8.57 -20.27 -3.73
N ASP A 36 -8.64 -21.13 -4.77
CA ASP A 36 -9.88 -21.74 -5.26
C ASP A 36 -11.05 -20.76 -5.54
N ASP A 37 -10.76 -19.51 -5.92
CA ASP A 37 -11.69 -18.35 -6.10
C ASP A 37 -11.92 -17.46 -4.87
N LEU A 38 -11.46 -17.87 -3.68
CA LEU A 38 -11.49 -17.01 -2.51
C LEU A 38 -10.32 -16.01 -2.54
N MET A 39 -10.63 -14.71 -2.58
CA MET A 39 -9.63 -13.66 -2.43
C MET A 39 -9.12 -13.64 -0.97
N LEU A 40 -7.83 -13.87 -0.80
CA LEU A 40 -7.15 -13.89 0.50
C LEU A 40 -6.54 -12.54 0.87
N GLY A 41 -6.24 -11.73 -0.14
CA GLY A 41 -5.64 -10.41 0.03
C GLY A 41 -5.51 -9.69 -1.31
N PHE A 42 -5.16 -8.42 -1.25
CA PHE A 42 -4.98 -7.60 -2.44
C PHE A 42 -3.98 -6.47 -2.18
N VAL A 43 -3.48 -5.91 -3.28
CA VAL A 43 -2.68 -4.68 -3.28
C VAL A 43 -3.13 -3.78 -4.43
N ILE A 44 -3.15 -2.47 -4.19
CA ILE A 44 -3.42 -1.43 -5.19
C ILE A 44 -2.24 -0.48 -5.19
N CYS A 45 -1.68 -0.25 -6.38
CA CYS A 45 -0.58 0.67 -6.59
C CYS A 45 -0.95 1.74 -7.61
N LEU A 46 -0.59 2.98 -7.30
CA LEU A 46 -0.83 4.14 -8.15
C LEU A 46 0.49 4.58 -8.80
N PRO A 47 0.46 5.01 -10.08
CA PRO A 47 1.58 5.71 -10.69
C PRO A 47 1.64 7.15 -10.15
N PRO A 48 2.70 7.92 -10.46
CA PRO A 48 2.74 9.33 -10.12
C PRO A 48 1.67 10.14 -10.89
N ARG A 49 1.31 11.29 -10.32
CA ARG A 49 0.52 12.38 -10.92
C ARG A 49 -0.91 12.01 -11.35
N THR A 50 -1.50 11.00 -10.73
CA THR A 50 -2.97 10.77 -10.74
C THR A 50 -3.73 11.82 -9.93
N THR A 51 -5.07 11.83 -10.07
CA THR A 51 -5.98 12.71 -9.34
C THR A 51 -6.29 12.26 -7.90
N TYR A 52 -5.56 11.27 -7.38
CA TYR A 52 -5.80 10.76 -6.04
C TYR A 52 -5.46 11.79 -4.95
N GLY A 53 -6.41 12.03 -4.04
CA GLY A 53 -6.37 13.14 -3.09
C GLY A 53 -5.60 12.91 -1.78
N SER A 54 -4.82 11.83 -1.66
CA SER A 54 -4.05 11.56 -0.43
C SER A 54 -2.89 12.54 -0.26
N LEU A 55 -2.76 13.11 0.94
CA LEU A 55 -1.62 13.97 1.30
C LEU A 55 -0.29 13.21 1.32
N ASN A 56 -0.31 11.92 1.66
CA ASN A 56 0.87 11.07 1.66
C ASN A 56 1.35 10.82 0.23
N TYR A 57 0.41 10.49 -0.65
CA TYR A 57 0.67 10.37 -2.08
C TYR A 57 1.15 11.69 -2.71
N ALA A 58 0.55 12.82 -2.33
CA ALA A 58 1.00 14.15 -2.78
C ALA A 58 2.43 14.46 -2.32
N TRP A 59 2.84 14.00 -1.13
CA TRP A 59 4.20 14.16 -0.62
C TRP A 59 5.24 13.50 -1.53
N PHE A 60 4.96 12.29 -2.04
CA PHE A 60 5.82 11.58 -3.00
C PHE A 60 5.86 12.30 -4.35
N ASN A 61 4.71 12.73 -4.86
CA ASN A 61 4.63 13.48 -6.13
C ASN A 61 5.44 14.78 -6.15
N GLN A 62 5.63 15.41 -4.99
CA GLN A 62 6.43 16.62 -4.86
C GLN A 62 7.95 16.36 -4.85
N ARG A 63 8.38 15.11 -4.65
CA ARG A 63 9.78 14.76 -4.34
C ARG A 63 10.40 13.77 -5.32
N TYR A 64 9.57 13.00 -6.01
CA TYR A 64 10.00 11.94 -6.91
C TYR A 64 9.25 12.05 -8.25
N ASP A 65 9.99 11.92 -9.35
CA ASP A 65 9.40 11.96 -10.70
C ASP A 65 8.78 10.63 -11.11
N ALA A 66 9.24 9.51 -10.54
CA ALA A 66 8.80 8.16 -10.84
C ALA A 66 8.81 7.28 -9.58
N PHE A 67 7.75 6.51 -9.38
CA PHE A 67 7.59 5.53 -8.30
C PHE A 67 6.35 4.67 -8.56
N LEU A 68 6.30 3.49 -7.94
CA LEU A 68 5.08 2.69 -7.81
C LEU A 68 4.56 2.83 -6.39
N TYR A 69 3.49 3.58 -6.17
CA TYR A 69 2.99 3.89 -4.83
C TYR A 69 1.98 2.86 -4.34
N VAL A 70 2.33 2.09 -3.32
CA VAL A 70 1.42 1.16 -2.64
C VAL A 70 0.44 1.96 -1.79
N ASP A 71 -0.73 2.28 -2.35
CA ASP A 71 -1.80 2.98 -1.62
C ASP A 71 -2.38 2.09 -0.52
N ARG A 72 -2.62 0.82 -0.84
CA ARG A 72 -3.14 -0.14 0.14
C ARG A 72 -2.74 -1.56 -0.18
N ILE A 73 -2.44 -2.27 0.90
CA ILE A 73 -2.32 -3.72 0.93
C ILE A 73 -3.13 -4.25 2.10
N ALA A 74 -3.95 -5.27 1.87
CA ALA A 74 -4.74 -5.90 2.91
C ALA A 74 -4.80 -7.41 2.72
N VAL A 75 -4.79 -8.13 3.83
CA VAL A 75 -4.92 -9.59 3.89
C VAL A 75 -6.06 -9.93 4.84
N ALA A 76 -6.96 -10.79 4.38
CA ALA A 76 -8.10 -11.28 5.14
C ALA A 76 -7.62 -11.85 6.48
N THR A 77 -8.36 -11.56 7.55
CA THR A 77 -7.89 -11.80 8.92
C THR A 77 -7.48 -13.26 9.16
N ASP A 78 -8.26 -14.21 8.66
CA ASP A 78 -8.03 -15.66 8.78
C ASP A 78 -6.86 -16.19 7.94
N HIS A 79 -6.27 -15.35 7.09
CA HIS A 79 -5.20 -15.70 6.16
C HIS A 79 -3.90 -14.92 6.41
N ARG A 80 -3.85 -14.14 7.50
CA ARG A 80 -2.63 -13.45 7.94
C ARG A 80 -1.55 -14.44 8.39
N ASN A 81 -0.28 -14.03 8.31
CA ASN A 81 0.89 -14.84 8.68
C ASN A 81 1.08 -16.15 7.88
N ARG A 82 0.38 -16.31 6.74
CA ARG A 82 0.51 -17.46 5.83
C ARG A 82 1.26 -17.13 4.53
N GLY A 83 2.02 -16.04 4.52
CA GLY A 83 2.80 -15.60 3.36
C GLY A 83 2.03 -14.80 2.29
N VAL A 84 0.71 -14.61 2.43
CA VAL A 84 -0.13 -13.89 1.44
C VAL A 84 0.39 -12.48 1.15
N GLY A 85 0.63 -11.67 2.19
CA GLY A 85 1.16 -10.32 2.02
C GLY A 85 2.54 -10.31 1.34
N SER A 86 3.39 -11.30 1.65
CA SER A 86 4.69 -11.44 1.02
C SER A 86 4.58 -11.78 -0.47
N ALA A 87 3.66 -12.68 -0.83
CA ALA A 87 3.40 -13.03 -2.23
C ALA A 87 2.85 -11.84 -3.04
N LEU A 88 2.03 -10.99 -2.43
CA LEU A 88 1.56 -9.74 -3.04
C LEU A 88 2.73 -8.77 -3.25
N TYR A 89 3.58 -8.56 -2.24
CA TYR A 89 4.73 -7.66 -2.38
C TYR A 89 5.77 -8.16 -3.39
N SER A 90 6.00 -9.46 -3.49
CA SER A 90 6.88 -10.00 -4.53
C SER A 90 6.42 -9.61 -5.94
N GLN A 91 5.10 -9.52 -6.18
CA GLN A 91 4.57 -9.06 -7.47
C GLN A 91 4.72 -7.54 -7.65
N VAL A 92 4.48 -6.75 -6.60
CA VAL A 92 4.72 -5.29 -6.63
C VAL A 92 6.18 -4.98 -6.96
N ILE A 93 7.12 -5.69 -6.32
CA ILE A 93 8.56 -5.51 -6.55
C ILE A 93 8.96 -5.95 -7.96
N ALA A 94 8.38 -7.04 -8.47
CA ALA A 94 8.60 -7.45 -9.86
C ALA A 94 8.13 -6.38 -10.84
N GLU A 95 6.91 -5.85 -10.66
CA GLU A 95 6.36 -4.78 -11.48
C GLU A 95 7.24 -3.52 -11.44
N ALA A 96 7.65 -3.09 -10.26
CA ALA A 96 8.48 -1.90 -10.10
C ALA A 96 9.87 -2.07 -10.75
N ASN A 97 10.45 -3.28 -10.66
CA ASN A 97 11.71 -3.60 -11.34
C ASN A 97 11.56 -3.58 -12.86
N GLU A 98 10.46 -4.10 -13.40
CA GLU A 98 10.18 -4.04 -14.85
C GLU A 98 10.03 -2.61 -15.34
N GLN A 99 9.41 -1.74 -14.54
CA GLN A 99 9.26 -0.31 -14.83
C GLN A 99 10.53 0.51 -14.52
N ALA A 100 11.53 -0.08 -13.86
CA ALA A 100 12.72 0.60 -13.36
C ALA A 100 12.41 1.82 -12.45
N VAL A 101 11.43 1.66 -11.55
CA VAL A 101 11.01 2.69 -10.59
C VAL A 101 11.07 2.15 -9.15
N PRO A 102 11.29 3.00 -8.14
CA PRO A 102 11.23 2.56 -6.75
C PRO A 102 9.79 2.28 -6.31
N VAL A 103 9.61 1.43 -5.30
CA VAL A 103 8.30 1.25 -4.65
C VAL A 103 8.17 2.22 -3.49
N ALA A 104 7.10 3.00 -3.47
CA ALA A 104 6.77 3.96 -2.41
C ALA A 104 5.63 3.43 -1.55
N ALA A 105 5.74 3.61 -0.23
CA ALA A 105 4.67 3.28 0.70
C ALA A 105 4.76 4.16 1.94
N GLU A 106 3.66 4.33 2.66
CA GLU A 106 3.68 4.87 4.00
C GLU A 106 3.19 3.87 5.06
N VAL A 107 3.63 4.08 6.28
CA VAL A 107 3.15 3.31 7.44
C VAL A 107 2.83 4.26 8.58
N ASN A 108 1.71 4.02 9.26
CA ASN A 108 1.34 4.80 10.44
C ASN A 108 2.43 4.78 11.52
N LEU A 109 2.92 5.97 11.84
CA LEU A 109 3.73 6.27 13.01
C LEU A 109 2.83 6.54 14.23
N VAL A 110 1.69 7.22 14.01
CA VAL A 110 0.67 7.50 15.04
C VAL A 110 -0.74 7.17 14.49
N PRO A 111 -1.48 6.21 15.11
CA PRO A 111 -0.98 5.24 16.09
C PRO A 111 0.07 4.31 15.47
N PRO A 112 1.02 3.78 16.25
CA PRO A 112 2.14 3.02 15.72
C PRO A 112 1.68 1.69 15.10
N ASN A 113 2.20 1.38 13.91
CA ASN A 113 1.98 0.09 13.25
C ASN A 113 3.29 -0.72 13.10
N PRO A 114 3.84 -1.26 14.21
CA PRO A 114 5.13 -1.95 14.19
C PRO A 114 5.10 -3.26 13.37
N GLY A 115 3.92 -3.85 13.16
CA GLY A 115 3.74 -5.01 12.29
C GLY A 115 4.02 -4.67 10.83
N SER A 116 3.47 -3.55 10.36
CA SER A 116 3.71 -3.06 8.99
C SER A 116 5.15 -2.57 8.81
N VAL A 117 5.74 -1.88 9.80
CA VAL A 117 7.15 -1.48 9.74
C VAL A 117 8.07 -2.69 9.57
N ARG A 118 7.92 -3.74 10.41
CA ARG A 118 8.68 -4.98 10.26
C ARG A 118 8.43 -5.66 8.92
N PHE A 119 7.20 -5.59 8.41
CA PHE A 119 6.87 -6.15 7.11
C PHE A 119 7.67 -5.46 6.01
N HIS A 120 7.67 -4.12 5.96
CA HIS A 120 8.36 -3.32 4.95
C HIS A 120 9.89 -3.49 5.01
N HIS A 121 10.49 -3.52 6.20
CA HIS A 121 11.94 -3.75 6.32
C HIS A 121 12.40 -5.10 5.74
N ARG A 122 11.55 -6.14 5.73
CA ARG A 122 11.89 -7.43 5.08
C ARG A 122 11.98 -7.32 3.55
N PHE A 123 11.42 -6.26 2.97
CA PHE A 123 11.50 -5.92 1.56
C PHE A 123 12.51 -4.80 1.28
N ASN A 124 13.44 -4.56 2.21
CA ASN A 124 14.51 -3.55 2.10
C ASN A 124 14.02 -2.10 2.00
N PHE A 125 12.79 -1.81 2.44
CA PHE A 125 12.33 -0.44 2.54
C PHE A 125 13.14 0.34 3.57
N VAL A 126 13.51 1.57 3.20
CA VAL A 126 14.18 2.56 4.03
C VAL A 126 13.28 3.76 4.26
N GLU A 127 13.39 4.36 5.45
CA GLU A 127 12.64 5.57 5.80
C GLU A 127 13.22 6.77 5.04
N VAL A 128 12.37 7.52 4.35
CA VAL A 128 12.76 8.70 3.55
C VAL A 128 12.10 9.99 4.04
N GLY A 129 11.22 9.89 5.01
CA GLY A 129 10.57 11.06 5.59
C GLY A 129 9.48 10.68 6.59
N THR A 130 8.90 11.72 7.18
CA THR A 130 7.74 11.62 8.06
C THR A 130 6.79 12.74 7.68
N LEU A 131 5.49 12.48 7.71
CA LEU A 131 4.46 13.48 7.53
C LEU A 131 3.51 13.44 8.71
N ASP A 132 3.41 14.57 9.40
CA ASP A 132 2.58 14.76 10.59
C ASP A 132 1.33 15.59 10.20
N HIS A 133 0.16 15.00 10.43
CA HIS A 133 -1.16 15.61 10.20
C HIS A 133 -1.82 16.05 11.52
N GLY A 134 -1.05 16.15 12.61
CA GLY A 134 -1.49 16.49 13.97
C GLY A 134 -1.90 15.24 14.75
N GLU A 135 -3.10 14.72 14.48
CA GLU A 135 -3.63 13.55 15.21
C GLU A 135 -3.09 12.21 14.68
N LYS A 136 -2.54 12.23 13.46
CA LYS A 136 -1.95 11.07 12.79
C LYS A 136 -0.62 11.47 12.18
N ALA A 137 0.35 10.59 12.25
CA ALA A 137 1.62 10.74 11.57
C ALA A 137 1.95 9.45 10.83
N VAL A 138 2.63 9.57 9.71
CA VAL A 138 3.09 8.44 8.89
C VAL A 138 4.57 8.57 8.58
N THR A 139 5.27 7.44 8.57
CA THR A 139 6.62 7.34 8.04
C THR A 139 6.55 6.96 6.57
N MET A 140 7.26 7.70 5.72
CA MET A 140 7.37 7.46 4.28
C MET A 140 8.54 6.51 4.03
N PHE A 141 8.33 5.51 3.18
CA PHE A 141 9.32 4.50 2.85
C PHE A 141 9.53 4.39 1.32
N LEU A 142 10.75 4.01 0.92
CA LEU A 142 11.09 3.60 -0.45
C LEU A 142 11.93 2.32 -0.46
N CYS A 143 11.82 1.50 -1.51
CA CYS A 143 12.77 0.44 -1.85
C CYS A 143 13.06 0.36 -3.35
#